data_AF-A0A956ZJL4-F1
#
_entry.id   AF-A0A956ZJL4-F1
#
_cell.length_a   1.000
_cell.length_b   1.000
_cell.length_c   1.000
_cell.angle_alpha   90.00
_cell.angle_beta   90.00
_cell.angle_gamma   90.00
#
_symmetry.space_group_name_H-M   'P 1'
#
loop_
_entity.id
_entity.type
_entity.pdbx_description
1 polymer ?
#
loop_
_entity_poly.entity_id
_entity_poly.type
_entity_poly.pdbx_seq_one_letter_code
_entity_poly.pdbx_strand_id
1 'polypeptide(L)'
;MKELPSEKSIQKMWNYAEKYAEKSGTHLHPIRDVTEGVVLGLADNIDNYGRPICPCNFYPEKDEDGNWPESLYLPREEEAKRRDWIC
;
A
#
# COMPACT_ATOMS: atom_id res chain seq x y z
N MET A 1 3.30 -18.29 -5.00
CA MET A 1 2.99 -17.68 -3.69
C MET A 1 3.88 -16.48 -3.55
N LYS A 2 3.33 -15.27 -3.36
CA LYS A 2 4.14 -14.08 -3.09
C LYS A 2 4.78 -14.25 -1.71
N GLU A 3 6.05 -13.91 -1.57
CA GLU A 3 6.70 -13.94 -0.25
C GLU A 3 5.97 -13.00 0.71
N LEU A 4 5.89 -13.40 1.98
CA LEU A 4 5.28 -12.56 3.00
C LEU A 4 6.18 -11.33 3.24
N PRO A 5 5.59 -10.14 3.45
CA PRO A 5 6.35 -8.95 3.82
C PRO A 5 7.14 -9.15 5.12
N SER A 6 8.12 -8.31 5.36
CA SER A 6 8.90 -8.35 6.59
C SER A 6 8.03 -8.10 7.82
N GLU A 7 8.27 -8.85 8.90
CA GLU A 7 7.55 -8.70 10.18
C GLU A 7 7.59 -7.25 10.69
N LYS A 8 8.72 -6.58 10.46
CA LYS A 8 8.91 -5.16 10.79
C LYS A 8 7.92 -4.26 10.05
N SER A 9 7.72 -4.49 8.76
CA SER A 9 6.79 -3.69 7.94
C SER A 9 5.35 -4.01 8.27
N ILE A 10 5.02 -5.27 8.55
CA ILE A 10 3.68 -5.68 9.02
C ILE A 10 3.33 -4.98 10.34
N GLN A 11 4.20 -5.07 11.35
CA GLN A 11 3.97 -4.41 12.64
C GLN A 11 3.86 -2.88 12.49
N LYS A 12 4.67 -2.28 11.61
CA LYS A 12 4.60 -0.84 11.32
C LYS A 12 3.25 -0.45 10.73
N MET A 13 2.67 -1.26 9.85
CA MET A 13 1.38 -0.99 9.21
C MET A 13 0.19 -1.24 10.13
N TRP A 14 0.24 -2.23 11.01
CA TRP A 14 -0.74 -2.37 12.09
C TRP A 14 -0.74 -1.14 13.02
N ASN A 15 0.44 -0.75 13.51
CA ASN A 15 0.58 0.43 14.37
C ASN A 15 0.07 1.71 13.68
N TYR A 16 0.30 1.84 12.37
CA TYR A 16 -0.21 2.95 11.59
C TYR A 16 -1.74 2.93 11.49
N ALA A 17 -2.34 1.79 11.13
CA ALA A 17 -3.78 1.64 10.95
C ALA A 17 -4.55 1.96 12.25
N GLU A 18 -4.10 1.42 13.38
CA GLU A 18 -4.73 1.64 14.69
C GLU A 18 -4.62 3.10 15.13
N LYS A 19 -3.41 3.68 15.08
CA LYS A 19 -3.20 5.08 15.47
C LYS A 19 -3.93 6.06 14.56
N TYR A 20 -4.00 5.75 13.26
CA TYR A 20 -4.71 6.61 12.32
C TYR A 20 -6.22 6.55 12.54
N ALA A 21 -6.78 5.36 12.82
CA ALA A 21 -8.18 5.19 13.18
C ALA A 21 -8.52 6.02 14.44
N GLU A 22 -7.71 5.87 15.50
CA GLU A 22 -7.86 6.65 16.74
C GLU A 22 -7.78 8.17 16.48
N LYS A 23 -6.75 8.62 15.76
CA LYS A 23 -6.53 10.05 15.47
C LYS A 23 -7.63 10.68 14.63
N SER A 24 -8.16 9.94 13.66
CA SER A 24 -9.19 10.43 12.73
C SER A 24 -10.62 10.22 13.23
N GLY A 25 -10.80 9.52 14.35
CA GLY A 25 -12.13 9.10 14.83
C GLY A 25 -12.80 8.08 13.91
N THR A 26 -12.03 7.42 13.04
CA THR A 26 -12.53 6.34 12.18
C THR A 26 -12.32 4.99 12.84
N HIS A 27 -12.89 3.94 12.25
CA HIS A 27 -12.78 2.58 12.75
C HIS A 27 -12.25 1.67 11.65
N LEU A 28 -11.49 0.64 12.05
CA LEU A 28 -11.08 -0.43 11.14
C LEU A 28 -12.29 -1.26 10.72
N HIS A 29 -12.15 -1.99 9.62
CA HIS A 29 -13.24 -2.83 9.11
C HIS A 29 -13.62 -3.91 10.16
N PRO A 30 -14.92 -4.20 10.38
CA PRO A 30 -15.36 -5.12 11.42
C PRO A 30 -14.87 -6.56 11.22
N ILE A 31 -14.60 -6.95 9.97
CA ILE A 31 -13.96 -8.23 9.63
C ILE A 31 -12.44 -8.03 9.64
N ARG A 32 -11.76 -8.70 10.56
CA ARG A 32 -10.30 -8.60 10.76
C ARG A 32 -9.51 -8.95 9.50
N ASP A 33 -9.90 -10.02 8.81
CA ASP A 33 -9.20 -10.52 7.62
C ASP A 33 -9.14 -9.49 6.48
N VAL A 34 -10.15 -8.62 6.37
CA VAL A 34 -10.16 -7.52 5.39
C VAL A 34 -9.09 -6.49 5.74
N THR A 35 -9.00 -6.11 7.02
CA THR A 35 -7.97 -5.19 7.50
C THR A 35 -6.58 -5.81 7.34
N GLU A 36 -6.43 -7.09 7.66
CA GLU A 36 -5.18 -7.82 7.53
C GLU A 36 -4.70 -7.89 6.07
N GLY A 37 -5.58 -8.18 5.12
CA GLY A 37 -5.24 -8.17 3.70
C GLY A 37 -4.71 -6.81 3.22
N VAL A 38 -5.32 -5.71 3.69
CA VAL A 38 -4.85 -4.36 3.37
C VAL A 38 -3.52 -4.05 4.06
N VAL A 39 -3.35 -4.44 5.33
CA VAL A 39 -2.09 -4.25 6.08
C VAL A 39 -0.94 -4.99 5.41
N LEU A 40 -1.16 -6.23 4.98
CA LEU A 40 -0.16 -7.02 4.25
C LEU A 40 0.21 -6.36 2.93
N GLY A 41 -0.77 -5.86 2.17
CA GLY A 41 -0.50 -5.14 0.92
C GLY A 41 0.26 -3.82 1.13
N LEU A 42 -0.07 -3.08 2.19
CA LEU A 42 0.67 -1.86 2.57
C LEU A 42 2.11 -2.16 2.97
N ALA A 43 2.33 -3.27 3.71
CA ALA A 43 3.65 -3.72 4.12
C ALA A 43 4.50 -4.17 2.92
N ASP A 44 3.91 -4.93 1.99
CA ASP A 44 4.54 -5.33 0.73
C ASP A 44 5.01 -4.11 -0.08
N ASN A 45 4.17 -3.07 -0.15
CA ASN A 45 4.52 -1.84 -0.85
C ASN A 45 5.66 -1.06 -0.17
N ILE A 46 5.76 -1.09 1.15
CA ILE A 46 6.91 -0.51 1.86
C ILE A 46 8.18 -1.26 1.51
N ASP A 47 8.15 -2.58 1.54
CA ASP A 47 9.35 -3.39 1.34
C ASP A 47 9.88 -3.28 -0.09
N ASN A 48 8.97 -3.21 -1.08
CA ASN A 48 9.35 -3.13 -2.49
C ASN A 48 9.58 -1.70 -3.01
N TYR A 49 8.79 -0.71 -2.55
CA TYR A 49 8.79 0.66 -3.10
C TYR A 49 9.17 1.73 -2.07
N GLY A 50 9.47 1.35 -0.82
CA GLY A 50 9.86 2.26 0.26
C GLY A 50 8.72 3.10 0.85
N ARG A 51 7.49 2.94 0.35
CA ARG A 51 6.30 3.72 0.74
C ARG A 51 5.04 2.85 0.77
N PRO A 52 4.13 3.08 1.72
CA PRO A 52 2.87 2.33 1.82
C PRO A 52 1.82 2.88 0.85
N ILE A 53 1.99 2.58 -0.44
CA ILE A 53 1.03 2.98 -1.48
C ILE A 53 -0.26 2.14 -1.38
N CYS A 54 -1.42 2.59 -1.90
CA CYS A 54 -2.66 1.80 -1.73
C CYS A 54 -2.51 0.42 -2.38
N PRO A 55 -2.66 -0.68 -1.63
CA PRO A 55 -2.63 -2.00 -2.23
C PRO A 55 -3.89 -2.29 -3.08
N CYS A 56 -4.91 -1.45 -2.94
CA CYS A 56 -6.20 -1.55 -3.59
C CYS A 56 -6.24 -1.01 -5.03
N ASN A 57 -5.20 -0.29 -5.46
CA ASN A 57 -5.16 0.37 -6.77
C ASN A 57 -4.49 -0.51 -7.82
N PHE A 58 -4.93 -0.35 -9.07
CA PHE A 58 -4.24 -0.86 -10.25
C PHE A 58 -3.25 0.20 -10.73
N TYR A 59 -1.98 -0.10 -10.56
CA TYR A 59 -0.91 0.74 -11.07
C TYR A 59 -0.51 0.27 -12.46
N PRO A 60 -0.29 1.18 -13.42
CA PRO A 60 0.13 0.80 -14.74
C PRO A 60 1.53 0.17 -14.67
N GLU A 61 1.72 -0.85 -15.49
CA GLU A 61 3.03 -1.41 -15.83
C GLU A 61 3.29 -1.11 -17.32
N LYS A 62 4.54 -1.17 -17.73
CA LYS A 62 4.88 -1.01 -19.15
C LYS A 62 4.35 -2.21 -19.94
N ASP A 63 3.87 -1.95 -21.14
CA ASP A 63 3.54 -3.02 -22.09
C ASP A 63 4.82 -3.70 -22.63
N GLU A 64 4.64 -4.71 -23.48
CA GLU A 64 5.75 -5.47 -24.09
C GLU A 64 6.70 -4.58 -24.92
N ASP A 65 6.18 -3.46 -25.44
CA ASP A 65 6.91 -2.47 -26.23
C ASP A 65 7.55 -1.36 -25.36
N GLY A 66 7.36 -1.41 -24.04
CA GLY A 66 7.92 -0.47 -23.08
C GLY A 66 7.14 0.84 -22.92
N ASN A 67 5.95 0.95 -23.51
CA ASN A 67 5.07 2.10 -23.39
C ASN A 67 4.22 2.01 -22.11
N TRP A 68 3.88 3.16 -21.57
CA TRP A 68 2.92 3.23 -20.47
C TRP A 68 1.50 3.21 -21.04
N PRO A 69 0.59 2.39 -20.51
CA PRO A 69 -0.81 2.47 -20.89
C PRO A 69 -1.36 3.85 -20.50
N GLU A 70 -2.17 4.44 -21.39
CA GLU A 70 -2.85 5.69 -21.11
C GLU A 70 -3.86 5.46 -19.98
N SER A 71 -3.46 5.78 -18.75
CA SER A 71 -4.25 5.53 -17.53
C SER A 71 -4.18 6.70 -16.57
N LEU A 72 -5.20 6.83 -15.72
CA LEU A 72 -5.32 7.90 -14.71
C LEU A 72 -4.30 7.78 -13.57
N TYR A 73 -3.68 6.61 -13.38
CA TYR A 73 -2.78 6.35 -12.25
C TYR A 73 -1.33 6.39 -12.68
N LEU A 74 -0.46 6.87 -11.79
CA LEU A 74 0.98 6.88 -11.99
C LEU A 74 1.56 5.49 -11.68
N PRO A 75 2.69 5.10 -12.28
CA PRO A 75 3.41 3.90 -11.88
C PRO A 75 3.75 3.91 -10.39
N ARG A 76 3.83 2.73 -9.75
CA ARG A 76 4.08 2.61 -8.29
C ARG A 76 5.30 3.41 -7.84
N GLU A 77 6.39 3.36 -8.58
CA GLU A 77 7.62 4.08 -8.24
C GLU A 77 7.45 5.60 -8.27
N GLU A 78 6.63 6.12 -9.19
CA GLU A 78 6.33 7.54 -9.28
C GLU A 78 5.35 7.96 -8.18
N GLU A 79 4.35 7.13 -7.89
CA GLU A 79 3.43 7.39 -6.79
C GLU A 79 4.13 7.38 -5.43
N ALA A 80 5.10 6.48 -5.22
CA ALA A 80 5.95 6.46 -4.04
C ALA A 80 6.77 7.76 -3.88
N LYS A 81 7.25 8.34 -4.98
CA LYS A 81 8.00 9.61 -4.94
C LYS A 81 7.08 10.80 -4.64
N ARG A 82 5.85 10.79 -5.16
CA ARG A 82 4.89 11.89 -5.03
C ARG A 82 4.23 11.93 -3.66
N ARG A 83 4.02 10.79 -3.01
CA ARG A 83 3.44 10.70 -1.67
C ARG A 83 4.52 10.86 -0.61
N ASP A 84 4.49 12.02 0.05
CA ASP A 84 5.28 12.34 1.24
C ASP A 84 4.77 11.63 2.49
N TRP A 85 3.44 11.46 2.62
CA TRP A 85 2.82 10.56 3.58
C TRP A 85 1.56 9.88 3.00
N ILE A 86 1.14 8.79 3.64
CA ILE A 86 -0.09 8.03 3.33
C ILE A 86 -1.38 8.83 3.65
N CYS A 87 -1.24 10.07 4.12
CA CYS A 87 -2.30 11.01 4.46
C CYS A 87 -1.97 12.38 3.88
#